data_AF-A0A0W0GF47-F1
#
_entry.id   AF-A0A0W0GF47-F1
#
_cell.length_a   1.000
_cell.length_b   1.000
_cell.length_c   1.000
_cell.angle_alpha   90.00
_cell.angle_beta   90.00
_cell.angle_gamma   90.00
#
_symmetry.space_group_name_H-M   'P 1'
#
loop_
_entity.id
_entity.type
_entity.pdbx_description
1 polymer ?
#
loop_
_entity_poly.entity_id
_entity_poly.type
_entity_poly.pdbx_seq_one_letter_code
_entity_poly.pdbx_strand_id
1 'polypeptide(L)'
;MVHRDISTGNLLVSEVDGELRCKITDLEYAKKVGASSQSPQDIKTGTPYFMALEIWMGYYLFPSQEPTDSDSDSDSESDDENFVSMLKRRGARPDTRAPVQYNFLHDLESLFWILMYFLLIMHPVNGKVEADSEDMSNNVNELVISHRMHTFHELFPSFSNFDFGSRIEFLKGNKNVQSRYKSSVPKQFVVTMQFAIRVSKQLRVEYQRVEALPELTADKFSAKPYKRLRSYATKLAGSEEEGVWLGDMFDMSEHVVPNVERTIQEDGGVSKKRAAEEVTGDLSIREGKRSRQSKK
;
A
#
# COMPACT_ATOMS: atom_id res chain seq x y z
N MET A 1 13.45 -1.91 15.67
CA MET A 1 12.88 -0.55 15.62
C MET A 1 11.82 -0.55 14.52
N VAL A 2 10.91 0.42 14.55
CA VAL A 2 9.93 0.72 13.50
C VAL A 2 10.33 2.07 12.90
N HIS A 3 10.43 2.15 11.58
CA HIS A 3 10.88 3.34 10.84
C HIS A 3 9.83 4.45 10.89
N ARG A 4 8.55 4.09 10.72
CA ARG A 4 7.36 4.96 10.77
C ARG A 4 7.19 5.95 9.62
N ASP A 5 8.23 6.19 8.83
CA ASP A 5 8.13 6.99 7.60
C ASP A 5 8.76 6.29 6.39
N ILE A 6 8.31 5.07 6.10
CA ILE A 6 8.71 4.40 4.85
C ILE A 6 7.88 5.00 3.70
N SER A 7 8.58 5.68 2.79
CA SER A 7 7.98 6.36 1.63
C SER A 7 8.90 6.23 0.41
N THR A 8 8.42 6.58 -0.78
CA THR A 8 9.27 6.62 -1.98
C THR A 8 10.45 7.60 -1.84
N GLY A 9 10.30 8.69 -1.08
CA GLY A 9 11.37 9.66 -0.81
C GLY A 9 12.47 9.13 0.12
N ASN A 10 12.15 8.15 0.97
CA ASN A 10 13.08 7.57 1.93
C ASN A 10 13.72 6.25 1.44
N LEU A 11 13.59 5.95 0.14
CA LEU A 11 14.20 4.81 -0.52
C LEU A 11 15.25 5.28 -1.54
N LEU A 12 16.52 5.10 -1.21
CA LEU A 12 17.62 5.38 -2.14
C LEU A 12 17.90 4.15 -3.01
N VAL A 13 17.62 4.27 -4.30
CA VAL A 13 17.90 3.24 -5.30
C VAL A 13 19.14 3.64 -6.09
N SER A 14 20.10 2.71 -6.20
CA SER A 14 21.32 2.89 -6.98
C SER A 14 21.69 1.57 -7.66
N GLU A 15 22.19 1.65 -8.89
CA GLU A 15 22.78 0.50 -9.55
C GLU A 15 24.27 0.41 -9.15
N VAL A 16 24.67 -0.75 -8.62
CA VAL A 16 26.05 -1.01 -8.24
C VAL A 16 26.44 -2.38 -8.80
N ASP A 17 27.47 -2.40 -9.65
CA ASP A 17 27.95 -3.61 -10.34
C ASP A 17 26.88 -4.31 -11.21
N GLY A 18 25.95 -3.54 -11.80
CA GLY A 18 24.84 -4.09 -12.59
C GLY A 18 23.66 -4.60 -11.74
N GLU A 19 23.73 -4.48 -10.41
CA GLU A 19 22.64 -4.85 -9.51
C GLU A 19 21.95 -3.61 -8.94
N LEU A 20 20.62 -3.57 -9.03
CA LEU A 20 19.82 -2.57 -8.31
C LEU A 20 19.90 -2.82 -6.81
N ARG A 21 20.43 -1.84 -6.08
CA ARG A 21 20.50 -1.82 -4.62
C ARG A 21 19.60 -0.71 -4.08
N CYS A 22 18.73 -1.08 -3.15
CA CYS A 22 17.87 -0.13 -2.43
C CYS A 22 18.32 -0.05 -0.96
N LYS A 23 18.41 1.18 -0.44
CA LYS A 23 18.67 1.46 0.98
C LYS A 23 17.58 2.35 1.55
N ILE A 24 17.14 2.03 2.76
CA ILE A 24 16.22 2.87 3.52
C ILE A 24 17.03 3.97 4.22
N THR A 25 16.54 5.20 4.16
CA THR A 25 17.14 6.37 4.81
C THR A 25 16.15 7.08 5.72
N ASP A 26 16.63 8.09 6.44
CA ASP A 26 15.84 8.97 7.29
C ASP A 26 15.17 8.29 8.50
N LEU A 27 15.96 8.12 9.56
CA LEU A 27 15.53 7.47 10.80
C LEU A 27 15.04 8.47 11.85
N GLU A 28 14.75 9.73 11.49
CA GLU A 28 14.43 10.78 12.47
C GLU A 28 13.17 10.47 13.29
N TYR A 29 12.23 9.71 12.70
CA TYR A 29 10.99 9.30 13.35
C TYR A 29 11.01 7.88 13.92
N ALA A 30 12.12 7.16 13.80
CA ALA A 30 12.19 5.75 14.18
C ALA A 30 11.95 5.56 15.68
N LYS A 31 11.16 4.54 16.04
CA LYS A 31 10.85 4.19 17.44
C LYS A 31 11.14 2.73 17.75
N LYS A 32 11.25 2.43 19.05
CA LYS A 32 11.27 1.03 19.51
C LYS A 32 9.90 0.40 19.28
N VAL A 33 9.91 -0.89 18.91
CA VAL A 33 8.69 -1.71 18.85
C VAL A 33 7.99 -1.70 20.21
N GLY A 34 6.66 -1.58 20.22
CA GLY A 34 5.83 -1.46 21.42
C GLY A 34 5.65 -0.02 21.92
N ALA A 35 6.28 0.98 21.29
CA ALA A 35 6.05 2.38 21.65
C ALA A 35 4.61 2.80 21.32
N SER A 36 3.96 3.54 22.22
CA SER A 36 2.61 4.08 22.02
C SER A 36 2.58 5.13 20.90
N SER A 37 1.48 5.18 20.14
CA SER A 37 1.18 6.21 19.13
C SER A 37 0.59 7.51 19.70
N GLN A 38 0.40 7.63 21.02
CA GLN A 38 -0.28 8.80 21.63
C GLN A 38 0.51 10.10 21.65
N SER A 39 1.79 10.12 21.28
CA SER A 39 2.49 11.40 21.34
C SER A 39 1.90 12.33 20.27
N PRO A 40 1.62 13.61 20.55
CA PRO A 40 1.06 14.54 19.56
C PRO A 40 1.92 14.70 18.30
N GLN A 41 3.20 14.36 18.40
CA GLN A 41 4.16 14.29 17.30
C GLN A 41 3.98 13.04 16.42
N ASP A 42 3.18 12.05 16.82
CA ASP A 42 3.01 10.79 16.10
C ASP A 42 1.81 10.76 15.16
N ILE A 43 0.80 11.60 15.41
CA ILE A 43 -0.49 11.58 14.71
C ILE A 43 -0.41 12.19 13.30
N LYS A 44 0.70 12.88 12.96
CA LYS A 44 0.89 13.57 11.67
C LYS A 44 2.25 13.35 11.03
N THR A 45 3.01 12.39 11.54
CA THR A 45 4.34 12.11 11.02
C THR A 45 4.29 10.99 10.00
N GLY A 46 4.83 11.27 8.83
CA GLY A 46 5.02 10.33 7.74
C GLY A 46 4.22 10.69 6.50
N THR A 47 4.55 10.04 5.38
CA THR A 47 3.86 10.27 4.11
C THR A 47 2.48 9.59 4.12
N PRO A 48 1.34 10.31 4.10
CA PRO A 48 0.05 9.67 4.39
C PRO A 48 -0.45 8.70 3.31
N TYR A 49 0.15 8.73 2.11
CA TYR A 49 -0.05 7.67 1.11
C TYR A 49 0.44 6.31 1.58
N PHE A 50 1.44 6.27 2.46
CA PHE A 50 2.10 5.04 2.88
C PHE A 50 1.97 4.78 4.38
N MET A 51 1.25 5.63 5.12
CA MET A 51 1.00 5.42 6.55
C MET A 51 0.11 4.18 6.78
N ALA A 52 0.44 3.39 7.79
CA ALA A 52 -0.38 2.27 8.21
C ALA A 52 -1.76 2.75 8.70
N LEU A 53 -2.84 2.08 8.27
CA LEU A 53 -4.19 2.58 8.48
C LEU A 53 -4.60 2.66 9.95
N GLU A 54 -4.17 1.71 10.79
CA GLU A 54 -4.48 1.74 12.23
C GLU A 54 -3.71 2.84 12.99
N ILE A 55 -2.51 3.19 12.52
CA ILE A 55 -1.75 4.34 13.04
C ILE A 55 -2.46 5.63 12.69
N TRP A 56 -2.90 5.77 11.43
CA TRP A 56 -3.68 6.92 10.99
C TRP A 56 -4.99 7.06 11.77
N MET A 57 -5.72 5.95 11.94
CA MET A 57 -7.00 5.92 12.63
C MET A 57 -6.86 6.09 14.16
N GLY A 58 -5.70 5.75 14.72
CA GLY A 58 -5.45 5.80 16.16
C GLY A 58 -6.05 4.64 16.95
N TYR A 59 -6.64 3.64 16.29
CA TYR A 59 -7.19 2.44 16.91
C TYR A 59 -6.96 1.21 16.03
N TYR A 60 -6.91 0.03 16.68
CA TYR A 60 -6.68 -1.26 16.05
C TYR A 60 -7.78 -1.63 15.05
N LEU A 61 -7.39 -2.04 13.83
CA LEU A 61 -8.33 -2.31 12.72
C LEU A 61 -8.68 -3.78 12.52
N PHE A 62 -7.91 -4.70 13.13
CA PHE A 62 -8.06 -6.13 12.92
C PHE A 62 -8.25 -6.91 14.23
N PRO A 63 -9.24 -6.53 15.07
CA PRO A 63 -9.47 -7.22 16.32
C PRO A 63 -9.74 -8.70 16.06
N SER A 64 -9.22 -9.56 16.94
CA SER A 64 -9.41 -11.01 16.84
C SER A 64 -10.90 -11.33 16.68
N GLN A 65 -11.27 -11.96 15.56
CA GLN A 65 -12.63 -12.48 15.41
C GLN A 65 -12.81 -13.62 16.41
N GLU A 66 -13.74 -13.47 17.36
CA GLU A 66 -14.26 -14.63 18.10
C GLU A 66 -14.96 -15.55 17.08
N PRO A 67 -14.93 -16.89 17.26
CA PRO A 67 -16.01 -17.70 16.73
C PRO A 67 -17.31 -17.13 17.30
N THR A 68 -18.19 -16.64 16.44
CA THR A 68 -19.54 -16.32 16.87
C THR A 68 -20.17 -17.62 17.32
N ASP A 69 -20.44 -17.75 18.62
CA ASP A 69 -21.30 -18.79 19.19
C ASP A 69 -22.73 -18.56 18.69
N SER A 70 -22.95 -18.83 17.41
CA SER A 70 -24.25 -19.07 16.84
C SER A 70 -24.22 -20.52 16.37
N ASP A 71 -25.02 -21.34 17.04
CA ASP A 71 -25.39 -22.72 16.69
C ASP A 71 -24.58 -23.83 17.39
N SER A 72 -24.83 -24.02 18.68
CA SER A 72 -25.19 -25.36 19.20
C SER A 72 -25.72 -25.25 20.63
N ASP A 73 -27.04 -25.37 20.78
CA ASP A 73 -27.65 -25.84 22.02
C ASP A 73 -27.17 -27.28 22.27
N SER A 74 -26.24 -27.46 23.20
CA SER A 74 -26.05 -28.75 23.84
C SER A 74 -25.62 -28.54 25.29
N ASP A 75 -26.59 -28.71 26.18
CA ASP A 75 -26.39 -28.87 27.61
C ASP A 75 -25.33 -29.94 27.89
N SER A 76 -24.16 -29.51 28.38
CA SER A 76 -23.25 -30.40 29.09
C SER A 76 -22.53 -29.60 30.18
N GLU A 77 -22.91 -29.89 31.43
CA GLU A 77 -22.25 -29.41 32.62
C GLU A 77 -20.88 -30.09 32.77
N SER A 78 -19.81 -29.46 32.27
CA SER A 78 -18.45 -29.72 32.74
C SER A 78 -17.46 -28.66 32.25
N ASP A 79 -16.81 -27.99 33.22
CA ASP A 79 -15.51 -27.29 33.16
C ASP A 79 -15.55 -25.80 33.53
N ASP A 80 -15.82 -25.51 34.80
CA ASP A 80 -15.69 -24.18 35.42
C ASP A 80 -14.29 -23.54 35.19
N GLU A 81 -13.23 -24.34 35.08
CA GLU A 81 -11.87 -23.87 34.78
C GLU A 81 -11.73 -23.31 33.35
N ASN A 82 -12.50 -23.84 32.39
CA ASN A 82 -12.52 -23.33 31.02
C ASN A 82 -13.31 -22.02 30.94
N PHE A 83 -14.40 -21.91 31.71
CA PHE A 83 -15.21 -20.69 31.81
C PHE A 83 -14.44 -19.53 32.48
N VAL A 84 -13.76 -19.78 33.60
CA VAL A 84 -12.96 -18.76 34.29
C VAL A 84 -11.73 -18.35 33.48
N SER A 85 -11.07 -19.27 32.77
CA SER A 85 -9.97 -18.92 31.86
C SER A 85 -10.44 -18.18 30.60
N MET A 86 -11.64 -18.44 30.11
CA MET A 86 -12.30 -17.66 29.05
C MET A 86 -12.64 -16.25 29.53
N LEU A 87 -13.19 -16.09 30.75
CA LEU A 87 -13.46 -14.79 31.38
C LEU A 87 -12.18 -13.98 31.65
N LYS A 88 -11.11 -14.62 32.14
CA LYS A 88 -9.80 -13.97 32.33
C LYS A 88 -9.20 -13.48 31.00
N ARG A 89 -9.35 -14.26 29.91
CA ARG A 89 -8.96 -13.84 28.55
C ARG A 89 -9.81 -12.69 28.01
N ARG A 90 -11.09 -12.60 28.38
CA ARG A 90 -11.96 -11.44 28.07
C ARG A 90 -11.59 -10.20 28.89
N GLY A 91 -11.19 -10.36 30.15
CA GLY A 91 -10.77 -9.27 31.04
C GLY A 91 -9.37 -8.70 30.77
N ALA A 92 -8.48 -9.49 30.14
CA ALA A 92 -7.13 -9.05 29.74
C ALA A 92 -7.08 -8.44 28.32
N ARG A 93 -8.24 -8.19 27.69
CA ARG A 93 -8.27 -7.59 26.36
C ARG A 93 -7.80 -6.15 26.42
N PRO A 94 -6.96 -5.71 25.48
CA PRO A 94 -6.78 -4.28 25.28
C PRO A 94 -8.16 -3.74 24.93
N ASP A 95 -8.66 -2.81 25.74
CA ASP A 95 -9.81 -2.01 25.37
C ASP A 95 -9.54 -1.46 23.95
N THR A 96 -10.53 -1.45 23.05
CA THR A 96 -10.37 -0.84 21.70
C THR A 96 -10.06 0.67 21.78
N ARG A 97 -10.09 1.23 22.99
CA ARG A 97 -9.65 2.57 23.38
C ARG A 97 -8.17 2.67 23.76
N ALA A 98 -7.47 1.54 23.91
CA ALA A 98 -6.04 1.55 24.14
C ALA A 98 -5.34 2.05 22.87
N PRO A 99 -4.37 2.95 23.00
CA PRO A 99 -3.66 3.47 21.84
C PRO A 99 -2.87 2.37 21.12
N VAL A 100 -2.86 2.47 19.79
CA VAL A 100 -2.10 1.56 18.94
C VAL A 100 -0.61 1.62 19.30
N GLN A 101 -0.01 0.45 19.47
CA GLN A 101 1.43 0.35 19.69
C GLN A 101 2.14 0.08 18.37
N TYR A 102 3.23 0.82 18.13
CA TYR A 102 4.05 0.63 16.94
C TYR A 102 4.62 -0.79 16.89
N ASN A 103 4.40 -1.47 15.78
CA ASN A 103 4.96 -2.76 15.51
C ASN A 103 5.49 -2.81 14.07
N PHE A 104 6.24 -3.86 13.76
CA PHE A 104 6.91 -4.00 12.47
C PHE A 104 5.95 -4.10 11.28
N LEU A 105 4.69 -4.53 11.49
CA LEU A 105 3.71 -4.60 10.41
C LEU A 105 3.39 -3.23 9.83
N HIS A 106 3.59 -2.15 10.60
CA HIS A 106 3.37 -0.79 10.11
C HIS A 106 4.32 -0.43 8.97
N ASP A 107 5.61 -0.72 9.11
CA ASP A 107 6.58 -0.50 8.02
C ASP A 107 6.32 -1.45 6.85
N LEU A 108 5.84 -2.68 7.13
CA LEU A 108 5.49 -3.65 6.09
C LEU A 108 4.26 -3.21 5.29
N GLU A 109 3.28 -2.62 5.97
CA GLU A 109 2.10 -2.02 5.35
C GLU A 109 2.49 -0.81 4.50
N SER A 110 3.43 0.03 4.95
CA SER A 110 3.97 1.12 4.13
C SER A 110 4.59 0.61 2.83
N LEU A 111 5.42 -0.45 2.87
CA LEU A 111 5.96 -1.08 1.66
C LEU A 111 4.85 -1.64 0.75
N PHE A 112 3.79 -2.20 1.35
CA PHE A 112 2.63 -2.67 0.60
C PHE A 112 1.90 -1.51 -0.10
N TRP A 113 1.72 -0.37 0.56
CA TRP A 113 1.12 0.81 -0.05
C TRP A 113 1.99 1.42 -1.15
N ILE A 114 3.31 1.39 -1.02
CA ILE A 114 4.24 1.77 -2.11
C ILE A 114 4.05 0.86 -3.33
N LEU A 115 3.95 -0.47 -3.13
CA LEU A 115 3.66 -1.41 -4.22
C LEU A 115 2.32 -1.08 -4.90
N MET A 116 1.27 -0.86 -4.12
CA MET A 116 -0.06 -0.51 -4.64
C MET A 116 -0.05 0.82 -5.39
N TYR A 117 0.70 1.80 -4.91
CA TYR A 117 0.88 3.10 -5.57
C TYR A 117 1.44 2.93 -6.97
N PHE A 118 2.58 2.22 -7.12
CA PHE A 118 3.18 1.99 -8.43
C PHE A 118 2.29 1.17 -9.36
N LEU A 119 1.61 0.13 -8.85
CA LEU A 119 0.69 -0.67 -9.68
C LEU A 119 -0.48 0.13 -10.25
N LEU A 120 -0.91 1.18 -9.55
CA LEU A 120 -2.06 1.98 -9.93
C LEU A 120 -1.69 3.23 -10.73
N ILE A 121 -0.52 3.84 -10.48
CA ILE A 121 -0.09 5.07 -11.16
C ILE A 121 0.72 4.80 -12.45
N MET A 122 1.42 3.67 -12.55
CA MET A 122 2.25 3.37 -13.72
C MET A 122 1.41 2.79 -14.88
N HIS A 123 1.83 3.03 -16.13
CA HIS A 123 1.24 2.41 -17.32
C HIS A 123 2.34 1.87 -18.27
N PRO A 124 2.16 0.68 -18.88
CA PRO A 124 3.14 0.15 -19.82
C PRO A 124 3.21 0.99 -21.10
N VAL A 125 4.41 1.26 -21.60
CA VAL A 125 4.65 2.04 -22.83
C VAL A 125 4.02 1.37 -24.07
N ASN A 126 4.01 0.05 -24.11
CA ASN A 126 3.50 -0.74 -25.25
C ASN A 126 2.01 -1.07 -25.16
N GLY A 127 1.26 -0.41 -24.26
CA GLY A 127 -0.18 -0.64 -24.07
C GLY A 127 -1.09 -0.13 -25.20
N LYS A 128 -0.57 0.14 -26.40
CA LYS A 128 -1.35 0.69 -27.51
C LYS A 128 -2.55 -0.22 -27.80
N VAL A 129 -3.75 0.33 -27.67
CA VAL A 129 -4.97 -0.36 -28.12
C VAL A 129 -4.97 -0.37 -29.66
N GLU A 130 -5.11 -1.56 -30.24
CA GLU A 130 -5.35 -1.71 -31.68
C GLU A 130 -6.66 -1.00 -32.04
N ALA A 131 -6.55 0.07 -32.81
CA ALA A 131 -7.69 0.84 -33.33
C ALA A 131 -7.46 1.13 -34.81
N ASP A 132 -8.55 1.29 -35.56
CA ASP A 132 -8.53 1.45 -37.02
C ASP A 132 -7.81 2.73 -37.49
N SER A 133 -7.53 3.67 -36.57
CA SER A 133 -6.72 4.86 -36.83
C SER A 133 -5.88 5.28 -35.62
N GLU A 134 -4.77 5.97 -35.89
CA GLU A 134 -3.84 6.47 -34.86
C GLU A 134 -4.52 7.49 -33.92
N ASP A 135 -5.39 8.35 -34.46
CA ASP A 135 -6.13 9.34 -33.68
C ASP A 135 -7.15 8.68 -32.73
N MET A 136 -7.80 7.61 -33.18
CA MET A 136 -8.68 6.81 -32.31
C MET A 136 -7.87 6.03 -31.26
N SER A 137 -6.70 5.48 -31.60
CA SER A 137 -5.82 4.82 -30.64
C SER A 137 -5.39 5.78 -29.52
N ASN A 138 -5.02 7.02 -29.87
CA ASN A 138 -4.65 8.04 -28.89
C ASN A 138 -5.81 8.43 -27.97
N ASN A 139 -7.00 8.67 -28.51
CA ASN A 139 -8.20 8.98 -27.71
C ASN A 139 -8.58 7.82 -26.76
N VAL A 140 -8.47 6.58 -27.22
CA VAL A 140 -8.74 5.39 -26.38
C VAL A 140 -7.72 5.30 -25.25
N ASN A 141 -6.43 5.53 -25.53
CA ASN A 141 -5.40 5.52 -24.50
C ASN A 141 -5.61 6.64 -23.46
N GLU A 142 -5.98 7.85 -23.88
CA GLU A 142 -6.29 8.96 -22.96
C GLU A 142 -7.48 8.63 -22.05
N LEU A 143 -8.53 8.02 -22.60
CA LEU A 143 -9.70 7.57 -21.83
C LEU A 143 -9.32 6.47 -20.81
N VAL A 144 -8.49 5.52 -21.23
CA VAL A 144 -7.98 4.45 -20.36
C VAL A 144 -7.14 5.04 -19.22
N ILE A 145 -6.21 5.95 -19.53
CA ILE A 145 -5.38 6.64 -18.54
C ILE A 145 -6.27 7.42 -17.57
N SER A 146 -7.25 8.18 -18.07
CA SER A 146 -8.18 8.95 -17.25
C SER A 146 -8.99 8.07 -16.29
N HIS A 147 -9.53 6.94 -16.78
CA HIS A 147 -10.28 6.00 -15.94
C HIS A 147 -9.41 5.37 -14.85
N ARG A 148 -8.16 5.04 -15.19
CA ARG A 148 -7.20 4.49 -14.22
C ARG A 148 -6.78 5.53 -13.19
N MET A 149 -6.55 6.79 -13.59
CA MET A 149 -6.26 7.89 -12.67
C MET A 149 -7.41 8.16 -11.71
N HIS A 150 -8.66 8.06 -12.19
CA HIS A 150 -9.82 8.12 -11.30
C HIS A 150 -9.80 7.00 -10.26
N THR A 151 -9.54 5.76 -10.68
CA THR A 151 -9.42 4.61 -9.77
C THR A 151 -8.24 4.78 -8.79
N PHE A 152 -7.11 5.32 -9.25
CA PHE A 152 -5.97 5.65 -8.39
C PHE A 152 -6.39 6.63 -7.29
N HIS A 153 -7.11 7.71 -7.63
CA HIS A 153 -7.55 8.71 -6.65
C HIS A 153 -8.59 8.22 -5.65
N GLU A 154 -9.34 7.17 -5.96
CA GLU A 154 -10.23 6.53 -4.97
C GLU A 154 -9.46 5.76 -3.88
N LEU A 155 -8.25 5.28 -4.19
CA LEU A 155 -7.39 4.61 -3.22
C LEU A 155 -6.33 5.56 -2.64
N PHE A 156 -5.90 6.57 -3.41
CA PHE A 156 -4.90 7.57 -3.04
C PHE A 156 -5.49 8.99 -3.26
N PRO A 157 -6.48 9.39 -2.44
CA PRO A 157 -7.10 10.70 -2.56
C PRO A 157 -6.14 11.84 -2.21
N SER A 158 -6.46 13.07 -2.61
CA SER A 158 -5.73 14.27 -2.15
C SER A 158 -6.01 14.55 -0.67
N PHE A 159 -5.03 15.12 0.05
CA PHE A 159 -5.06 15.45 1.48
C PHE A 159 -6.32 16.18 1.96
N SER A 160 -6.96 16.98 1.09
CA SER A 160 -8.15 17.75 1.46
C SER A 160 -9.43 16.91 1.62
N ASN A 161 -9.51 15.72 0.99
CA ASN A 161 -10.70 14.86 0.96
C ASN A 161 -10.36 13.39 1.28
N PHE A 162 -9.54 13.15 2.31
CA PHE A 162 -9.06 11.81 2.61
C PHE A 162 -10.14 10.89 3.19
N ASP A 163 -10.72 10.05 2.33
CA ASP A 163 -11.48 8.87 2.71
C ASP A 163 -10.60 7.61 2.55
N PHE A 164 -10.40 6.88 3.64
CA PHE A 164 -9.63 5.63 3.65
C PHE A 164 -10.52 4.39 3.52
N GLY A 165 -11.84 4.53 3.34
CA GLY A 165 -12.78 3.42 3.28
C GLY A 165 -12.35 2.35 2.29
N SER A 166 -11.99 2.75 1.07
CA SER A 166 -11.46 1.83 0.05
C SER A 166 -10.21 1.07 0.49
N ARG A 167 -9.27 1.72 1.18
CA ARG A 167 -8.04 1.06 1.67
C ARG A 167 -8.34 0.07 2.79
N ILE A 168 -9.20 0.47 3.72
CA ILE A 168 -9.64 -0.39 4.83
C ILE A 168 -10.31 -1.63 4.27
N GLU A 169 -11.28 -1.47 3.36
CA GLU A 169 -11.98 -2.59 2.74
C GLU A 169 -11.03 -3.47 1.92
N PHE A 170 -10.06 -2.89 1.22
CA PHE A 170 -9.04 -3.65 0.50
C PHE A 170 -8.21 -4.52 1.45
N LEU A 171 -7.67 -3.95 2.54
CA LEU A 171 -6.88 -4.69 3.54
C LEU A 171 -7.71 -5.71 4.31
N LYS A 172 -8.97 -5.39 4.63
CA LYS A 172 -9.93 -6.32 5.23
C LYS A 172 -10.32 -7.45 4.28
N GLY A 173 -9.93 -7.40 3.01
CA GLY A 173 -10.11 -8.48 2.04
C GLY A 173 -11.50 -8.51 1.41
N ASN A 174 -12.14 -7.35 1.28
CA ASN A 174 -13.38 -7.20 0.55
C ASN A 174 -13.16 -7.60 -0.93
N LYS A 175 -13.82 -8.68 -1.36
CA LYS A 175 -13.63 -9.26 -2.70
C LYS A 175 -14.03 -8.30 -3.81
N ASN A 176 -15.08 -7.49 -3.60
CA ASN A 176 -15.55 -6.54 -4.61
C ASN A 176 -14.52 -5.42 -4.81
N VAL A 177 -14.02 -4.88 -3.70
CA VAL A 177 -12.98 -3.84 -3.72
C VAL A 177 -11.69 -4.38 -4.33
N GLN A 178 -11.21 -5.54 -3.89
CA GLN A 178 -10.00 -6.15 -4.46
C GLN A 178 -10.16 -6.49 -5.95
N SER A 179 -11.33 -6.98 -6.36
CA SER A 179 -11.60 -7.26 -7.78
C SER A 179 -11.64 -5.99 -8.61
N ARG A 180 -12.18 -4.89 -8.09
CA ARG A 180 -12.22 -3.59 -8.77
C ARG A 180 -10.81 -3.12 -9.11
N TYR A 181 -9.91 -3.06 -8.12
CA TYR A 181 -8.52 -2.63 -8.34
C TYR A 181 -7.70 -3.64 -9.14
N LYS A 182 -8.03 -4.93 -9.08
CA LYS A 182 -7.41 -5.94 -9.94
C LYS A 182 -7.77 -5.74 -11.41
N SER A 183 -9.01 -5.35 -11.70
CA SER A 183 -9.47 -5.11 -13.08
C SER A 183 -9.03 -3.76 -13.64
N SER A 184 -8.60 -2.81 -12.79
CA SER A 184 -8.15 -1.49 -13.23
C SER A 184 -6.68 -1.43 -13.64
N VAL A 185 -5.89 -2.48 -13.35
CA VAL A 185 -4.48 -2.53 -13.75
C VAL A 185 -4.31 -3.14 -15.15
N PRO A 186 -3.27 -2.74 -15.91
CA PRO A 186 -2.92 -3.35 -17.19
C PRO A 186 -2.71 -4.86 -17.07
N LYS A 187 -2.92 -5.59 -18.16
CA LYS A 187 -2.75 -7.06 -18.20
C LYS A 187 -1.39 -7.50 -17.66
N GLN A 188 -0.34 -6.74 -17.98
CA GLN A 188 1.04 -6.96 -17.54
C GLN A 188 1.19 -6.90 -16.01
N PHE A 189 0.31 -6.18 -15.32
CA PHE A 189 0.41 -5.95 -13.87
C PHE A 189 -0.47 -6.91 -13.07
N VAL A 190 -1.32 -7.71 -13.74
CA VAL A 190 -2.32 -8.56 -13.09
C VAL A 190 -1.67 -9.58 -12.16
N VAL A 191 -0.54 -10.18 -12.54
CA VAL A 191 0.16 -11.15 -11.67
C VAL A 191 0.71 -10.48 -10.42
N THR A 192 1.34 -9.32 -10.58
CA THR A 192 1.87 -8.52 -9.45
C THR A 192 0.75 -7.98 -8.56
N MET A 193 -0.40 -7.60 -9.11
CA MET A 193 -1.58 -7.22 -8.34
C MET A 193 -2.19 -8.40 -7.57
N GLN A 194 -2.21 -9.60 -8.16
CA GLN A 194 -2.60 -10.82 -7.43
C GLN A 194 -1.62 -11.13 -6.30
N PHE A 195 -0.33 -10.88 -6.51
CA PHE A 195 0.66 -10.96 -5.46
C PHE A 195 0.37 -9.95 -4.34
N ALA A 196 0.10 -8.68 -4.66
CA ALA A 196 -0.29 -7.67 -3.67
C ALA A 196 -1.53 -8.08 -2.86
N ILE A 197 -2.55 -8.67 -3.49
CA ILE A 197 -3.73 -9.23 -2.81
C ILE A 197 -3.36 -10.38 -1.86
N ARG A 198 -2.38 -11.23 -2.23
CA ARG A 198 -1.87 -12.27 -1.32
C ARG A 198 -1.13 -11.66 -0.13
N VAL A 199 -0.36 -10.59 -0.35
CA VAL A 199 0.35 -9.85 0.70
C VAL A 199 -0.64 -9.20 1.66
N SER A 200 -1.70 -8.55 1.17
CA SER A 200 -2.73 -7.95 2.04
C SER A 200 -3.41 -9.00 2.92
N LYS A 201 -3.69 -10.20 2.39
CA LYS A 201 -4.19 -11.33 3.20
C LYS A 201 -3.21 -11.72 4.30
N GLN A 202 -1.91 -11.75 4.02
CA GLN A 202 -0.90 -12.09 5.03
C GLN A 202 -0.77 -11.00 6.09
N LEU A 203 -0.74 -9.73 5.69
CA LEU A 203 -0.77 -8.58 6.60
C LEU A 203 -1.95 -8.66 7.55
N ARG A 204 -3.17 -8.86 7.01
CA ARG A 204 -4.39 -8.99 7.81
C ARG A 204 -4.30 -10.10 8.86
N VAL A 205 -3.83 -11.29 8.47
CA VAL A 205 -3.68 -12.43 9.39
C VAL A 205 -2.66 -12.13 10.50
N GLU A 206 -1.57 -11.45 10.15
CA GLU A 206 -0.54 -11.10 11.14
C GLU A 206 -0.98 -9.97 12.06
N TYR A 207 -1.73 -8.98 11.56
CA TYR A 207 -2.37 -7.97 12.40
C TYR A 207 -3.31 -8.63 13.41
N GLN A 208 -4.23 -9.49 12.96
CA GLN A 208 -5.12 -10.25 13.84
C GLN A 208 -4.35 -11.02 14.91
N ARG A 209 -3.21 -11.64 14.55
CA ARG A 209 -2.36 -12.38 15.50
C ARG A 209 -1.68 -11.46 16.52
N VAL A 210 -1.13 -10.32 16.09
CA VAL A 210 -0.43 -9.37 16.95
C VAL A 210 -1.41 -8.66 17.88
N GLU A 211 -2.58 -8.26 17.38
CA GLU A 211 -3.62 -7.59 18.13
C GLU A 211 -4.31 -8.51 19.14
N ALA A 212 -4.41 -9.82 18.85
CA ALA A 212 -4.88 -10.81 19.82
C ALA A 212 -3.93 -10.99 21.02
N LEU A 213 -2.67 -10.57 20.91
CA LEU A 213 -1.62 -10.75 21.92
C LEU A 213 -0.79 -9.45 22.11
N PRO A 214 -1.37 -8.36 22.65
CA PRO A 214 -0.69 -7.06 22.71
C PRO A 214 0.57 -7.05 23.58
N GLU A 215 0.64 -7.92 24.60
CA GLU A 215 1.82 -8.07 25.46
C GLU A 215 3.05 -8.65 24.71
N LEU A 216 2.84 -9.13 23.47
CA LEU A 216 3.84 -9.80 22.63
C LEU A 216 4.19 -9.00 21.37
N THR A 217 3.98 -7.68 21.34
CA THR A 217 4.44 -6.83 20.21
C THR A 217 5.94 -6.97 19.90
N ALA A 218 6.75 -7.49 20.85
CA ALA A 218 8.16 -7.83 20.68
C ALA A 218 8.46 -9.29 20.25
N ASP A 219 7.45 -10.08 19.84
CA ASP A 219 7.57 -11.50 19.50
C ASP A 219 8.58 -11.73 18.34
N LYS A 220 9.54 -12.63 18.60
CA LYS A 220 10.56 -13.10 17.64
C LYS A 220 9.99 -13.69 16.33
N PHE A 221 8.72 -14.09 16.29
CA PHE A 221 8.05 -14.53 15.05
C PHE A 221 7.67 -13.39 14.10
N SER A 222 7.85 -12.13 14.53
CA SER A 222 7.76 -10.89 13.76
C SER A 222 8.45 -10.91 12.39
N ALA A 223 9.56 -11.63 12.24
CA ALA A 223 10.33 -11.63 11.00
C ALA A 223 9.76 -12.59 9.92
N LYS A 224 8.81 -13.49 10.26
CA LYS A 224 8.28 -14.48 9.33
C LYS A 224 7.59 -13.84 8.10
N PRO A 225 6.75 -12.81 8.25
CA PRO A 225 6.12 -12.13 7.12
C PRO A 225 7.15 -11.49 6.19
N TYR A 226 8.19 -10.83 6.73
CA TYR A 226 9.28 -10.28 5.92
C TYR A 226 10.02 -11.34 5.12
N LYS A 227 10.36 -12.47 5.73
CA LYS A 227 11.05 -13.57 5.03
C LYS A 227 10.19 -14.15 3.90
N ARG A 228 8.88 -14.30 4.13
CA ARG A 228 7.94 -14.76 3.09
C ARG A 228 7.80 -13.74 1.98
N LEU A 229 7.58 -12.46 2.32
CA LEU A 229 7.47 -11.38 1.34
C LEU A 229 8.73 -11.29 0.48
N ARG A 230 9.91 -11.32 1.11
CA ARG A 230 11.20 -11.34 0.39
C ARG A 230 11.29 -12.54 -0.55
N SER A 231 10.95 -13.74 -0.08
CA SER A 231 10.97 -14.95 -0.93
C SER A 231 10.06 -14.82 -2.15
N TYR A 232 8.84 -14.29 -1.97
CA TYR A 232 7.92 -14.08 -3.09
C TYR A 232 8.40 -12.97 -4.03
N ALA A 233 8.88 -11.85 -3.50
CA ALA A 233 9.42 -10.75 -4.31
C ALA A 233 10.62 -11.20 -5.14
N THR A 234 11.54 -11.99 -4.57
CA THR A 234 12.67 -12.55 -5.32
C THR A 234 12.20 -13.50 -6.42
N LYS A 235 11.18 -14.32 -6.17
CA LYS A 235 10.60 -15.18 -7.22
C LYS A 235 9.94 -14.39 -8.33
N LEU A 236 9.23 -13.30 -7.99
CA LEU A 236 8.58 -12.44 -8.96
C LEU A 236 9.61 -11.68 -9.80
N ALA A 237 10.61 -11.08 -9.16
CA ALA A 237 11.66 -10.31 -9.84
C ALA A 237 12.62 -11.17 -10.68
N GLY A 238 12.82 -12.45 -10.30
CA GLY A 238 13.67 -13.39 -11.03
C GLY A 238 12.93 -14.22 -12.09
N SER A 239 11.63 -13.97 -12.32
CA SER A 239 10.85 -14.69 -13.32
C SER A 239 10.89 -13.97 -14.66
N GLU A 240 11.25 -14.70 -15.72
CA GLU A 240 11.15 -14.25 -17.11
C GLU A 240 9.79 -14.62 -17.74
N GLU A 241 8.85 -15.14 -16.95
CA GLU A 241 7.52 -15.50 -17.43
C GLU A 241 6.76 -14.28 -17.96
N GLU A 242 6.14 -14.45 -19.12
CA GLU A 242 5.31 -13.43 -19.75
C GLU A 242 4.15 -13.03 -18.82
N GLY A 243 4.02 -11.72 -18.55
CA GLY A 243 3.05 -11.19 -17.59
C GLY A 243 3.54 -11.06 -16.15
N VAL A 244 4.79 -11.42 -15.85
CA VAL A 244 5.46 -11.12 -14.57
C VAL A 244 6.40 -9.91 -14.70
N TRP A 245 7.10 -9.81 -15.82
CA TRP A 245 7.91 -8.63 -16.14
C TRP A 245 6.99 -7.44 -16.48
N LEU A 246 7.14 -6.34 -15.73
CA LEU A 246 6.28 -5.16 -15.87
C LEU A 246 6.63 -4.29 -17.09
N GLY A 247 7.85 -4.46 -17.62
CA GLY A 247 8.37 -3.77 -18.78
C GLY A 247 8.63 -2.28 -18.59
N ASP A 248 8.82 -1.59 -19.72
CA ASP A 248 8.94 -0.14 -19.73
C ASP A 248 7.60 0.49 -19.35
N MET A 249 7.63 1.43 -18.42
CA MET A 249 6.45 2.06 -17.86
C MET A 249 6.66 3.57 -17.75
N PHE A 250 5.57 4.33 -17.82
CA PHE A 250 5.55 5.75 -17.53
C PHE A 250 4.55 6.07 -16.42
N ASP A 251 4.74 7.19 -15.75
CA ASP A 251 3.81 7.72 -14.75
C ASP A 251 2.64 8.40 -15.46
N MET A 252 1.42 7.92 -15.21
CA MET A 252 0.21 8.47 -15.82
C MET A 252 -0.08 9.92 -15.42
N SER A 253 0.38 10.36 -14.24
CA SER A 253 0.16 11.73 -13.78
C SER A 253 0.84 12.78 -14.67
N GLU A 254 1.91 12.40 -15.37
CA GLU A 254 2.59 13.23 -16.37
C GLU A 254 1.77 13.41 -17.67
N HIS A 255 0.82 12.50 -17.93
CA HIS A 255 0.01 12.46 -19.15
C HIS A 255 -1.39 13.04 -18.99
N VAL A 256 -1.84 13.35 -17.77
CA VAL A 256 -3.13 14.01 -17.56
C VAL A 256 -3.04 15.43 -18.11
N VAL A 257 -3.56 15.62 -19.31
CA VAL A 257 -3.68 16.91 -19.98
C VAL A 257 -4.53 17.86 -19.10
N PRO A 258 -4.19 19.16 -18.98
CA PRO A 258 -4.93 20.14 -18.16
C PRO A 258 -6.42 20.32 -18.52
N ASN A 259 -6.94 19.61 -19.51
CA ASN A 259 -8.30 19.77 -20.00
C ASN A 259 -9.36 19.17 -19.08
N VAL A 260 -9.02 18.18 -18.24
CA VAL A 260 -9.93 17.68 -17.19
C VAL A 260 -9.99 18.64 -16.00
N GLU A 261 -8.97 19.49 -15.84
CA GLU A 261 -8.94 20.52 -14.80
C GLU A 261 -9.90 21.68 -15.10
N ARG A 262 -10.30 21.86 -16.37
CA ARG A 262 -11.27 22.88 -16.77
C ARG A 262 -12.71 22.61 -16.33
N THR A 263 -13.07 21.36 -16.05
CA THR A 263 -14.42 21.01 -15.57
C THR A 263 -14.54 21.09 -14.05
N ILE A 264 -13.42 21.28 -13.34
CA ILE A 264 -13.36 21.42 -11.87
C ILE A 264 -12.97 22.85 -11.46
N GLN A 265 -12.55 23.71 -12.40
CA GLN A 265 -12.10 25.08 -12.14
C GLN A 265 -13.21 26.14 -12.03
N GLU A 266 -14.48 25.81 -12.20
CA GLU A 266 -15.57 26.79 -12.02
C GLU A 266 -16.06 26.94 -10.57
N ASP A 267 -15.50 26.22 -9.59
CA ASP A 267 -15.79 26.50 -8.18
C ASP A 267 -14.53 26.43 -7.31
N GLY A 268 -14.03 27.61 -6.92
CA GLY A 268 -12.96 27.77 -5.93
C GLY A 268 -11.57 28.02 -6.49
N GLY A 269 -11.30 29.28 -6.85
CA GLY A 269 -9.97 29.71 -7.28
C GLY A 269 -8.94 29.67 -6.15
N VAL A 270 -7.96 28.77 -6.26
CA VAL A 270 -6.55 28.93 -5.81
C VAL A 270 -5.69 27.99 -6.67
N SER A 271 -4.62 28.53 -7.28
CA SER A 271 -3.66 27.79 -8.12
C SER A 271 -3.01 26.59 -7.37
N LYS A 272 -3.34 25.37 -7.79
CA LYS A 272 -2.81 24.09 -7.25
C LYS A 272 -1.45 23.67 -7.80
N LYS A 273 -0.70 24.57 -8.44
CA LYS A 273 0.61 24.25 -9.03
C LYS A 273 1.71 23.92 -8.01
N ARG A 274 1.45 24.04 -6.71
CA ARG A 274 2.41 23.72 -5.62
C ARG A 274 2.17 22.38 -4.90
N ALA A 275 1.01 21.74 -5.08
CA ALA A 275 0.69 20.53 -4.31
C ALA A 275 1.30 19.25 -4.88
N ALA A 276 1.63 19.22 -6.18
CA ALA A 276 2.25 18.06 -6.84
C ALA A 276 3.77 18.00 -6.64
N GLU A 277 4.43 19.17 -6.56
CA GLU A 277 5.88 19.29 -6.33
C GLU A 277 6.26 18.95 -4.86
N GLU A 278 5.33 19.03 -3.91
CA GLU A 278 5.59 18.67 -2.50
C GLU A 278 5.50 17.16 -2.22
N VAL A 279 4.89 16.38 -3.11
CA VAL A 279 4.69 14.91 -2.94
C VAL A 279 5.71 14.10 -3.74
N THR A 280 6.27 14.69 -4.79
CA THR A 280 7.31 14.06 -5.63
C THR A 280 8.62 14.80 -5.39
N GLY A 281 9.38 14.34 -4.39
CA GLY A 281 10.77 14.73 -4.26
C GLY A 281 11.51 14.38 -5.55
N ASP A 282 11.76 15.38 -6.38
CA ASP A 282 12.68 15.48 -7.50
C ASP A 282 13.28 14.14 -8.00
N LEU A 283 12.44 13.32 -8.65
CA LEU A 283 12.88 12.16 -9.44
C LEU A 283 12.59 12.41 -10.92
N SER A 284 13.12 13.53 -11.44
CA SER A 284 13.33 13.67 -12.88
C SER A 284 14.55 12.82 -13.27
N ILE A 285 14.31 11.57 -13.68
CA ILE A 285 15.30 10.80 -14.41
C ILE A 285 15.46 11.46 -15.79
N ARG A 286 16.41 12.39 -15.89
CA ARG A 286 16.91 12.88 -17.17
C ARG A 286 17.60 11.72 -17.88
N GLU A 287 16.92 11.12 -18.85
CA GLU A 287 17.55 10.26 -19.85
C GLU A 287 18.66 11.04 -20.58
N GLY A 288 19.91 10.69 -20.31
CA GLY A 288 21.05 11.15 -21.06
C GLY A 288 21.05 10.55 -22.47
N LYS A 289 20.52 11.29 -23.45
CA LYS A 289 20.74 11.00 -24.87
C LYS A 289 22.25 10.97 -25.17
N ARG A 290 22.84 9.79 -25.31
CA ARG A 290 24.15 9.62 -25.96
C ARG A 290 23.94 9.40 -27.45
N SER A 291 24.27 10.43 -28.23
CA SER A 291 24.40 10.35 -29.68
C SER A 291 25.59 9.44 -30.04
N ARG A 292 25.34 8.41 -30.84
CA ARG A 292 26.40 7.73 -31.58
C ARG A 292 26.78 8.61 -32.77
N GLN A 293 27.85 9.37 -32.63
CA GLN A 293 28.54 9.95 -33.78
C GLN A 293 29.30 8.84 -34.50
N SER A 294 28.82 8.53 -35.70
CA SER A 294 29.60 7.90 -36.76
C SER A 294 30.86 8.73 -37.02
N LYS A 295 32.02 8.09 -36.99
CA LYS A 295 33.22 8.58 -37.66
C LYS A 295 33.61 7.58 -38.75
N LYS A 296 33.70 8.13 -39.96
CA LYS A 296 34.44 7.62 -41.10
C LYS A 296 35.90 7.36 -40.74
#